data_AF-H5XVF2-F1
#
_entry.id   AF-H5XVF2-F1
#
_cell.length_a   1.000
_cell.length_b   1.000
_cell.length_c   1.000
_cell.angle_alpha   90.00
_cell.angle_beta   90.00
_cell.angle_gamma   90.00
#
_symmetry.space_group_name_H-M   'P 1'
#
loop_
_entity.id
_entity.type
_entity.pdbx_description
1 polymer ?
#
loop_
_entity_poly.entity_id
_entity_poly.type
_entity_poly.pdbx_seq_one_letter_code
_entity_poly.pdbx_strand_id
1 'polypeptide(L)'
;MYPSLSDLKNKVLKEIDPRIGYLELDFSNENHYKFFTEQVGGLKKFEEENPELIGVLKKLRKEKKVKTELFRNDGYHDGPDNQMAIENLLVRERHSVSNDVNDGNDPAGTGLAEIRADYINTKKRIKVVTEFRDVTLNMLLSTLEEYVDNTNLYNGIITADYSKLVQDKPRQFLIISTFYCSEEHQSGGSTELKLNAYVTKQDSFMVKSNKDMIKSFTVNAPVIQEKHKKDPNHDKVQVSYLRDGVIPNYDYSYPYDPFIDDKHEKILVRMPFSVTVEANDGFWIDGMAEEYGYDLWLTNVVNGQIRAFANYSEIIQRKDAFNSQNQCTKMTFIFPDSWRNIIDNSKLGYQPNTNVDFYGSFKVLITDEFSSLPIGVSVKSYGDLYDRLNLQCPKIWIQWGCVAKETLITLADGTFKEAQYVTMENLIMTRNGTGAKLTNIYKGPQGKIQEIITDSGKSIKMTKDHIIYSENGLLPAFQLLVGMKIRTVDGLESVIQNNEVDYNDTVYNFQFANNQVIIGNGMYIGDYILQNSIKEITQYED
;
A
#
# COMPACT_ATOMS: atom_id res chain seq x y z
N MET A 1 -12.59 -23.15 25.78
CA MET A 1 -13.61 -22.26 26.38
C MET A 1 -13.39 -20.90 25.76
N TYR A 2 -14.42 -20.25 25.21
CA TYR A 2 -14.26 -18.99 24.50
C TYR A 2 -14.48 -17.83 25.49
N PRO A 3 -13.44 -17.12 25.96
CA PRO A 3 -13.57 -16.13 27.04
C PRO A 3 -14.53 -14.98 26.72
N SER A 4 -14.78 -14.75 25.43
CA SER A 4 -15.66 -13.72 24.89
C SER A 4 -17.14 -14.11 24.85
N LEU A 5 -17.48 -15.41 24.81
CA LEU A 5 -18.87 -15.83 24.83
C LEU A 5 -19.46 -15.70 26.23
N SER A 6 -20.76 -15.42 26.31
CA SER A 6 -21.51 -15.46 27.57
C SER A 6 -21.33 -16.82 28.27
N ASP A 7 -21.36 -16.80 29.60
CA ASP A 7 -21.27 -18.02 30.41
C ASP A 7 -22.32 -19.06 30.01
N LEU A 8 -23.51 -18.60 29.64
CA LEU A 8 -24.61 -19.45 29.18
C LEU A 8 -24.24 -20.19 27.88
N LYS A 9 -23.78 -19.47 26.85
CA LYS A 9 -23.37 -20.07 25.57
C LYS A 9 -22.20 -21.03 25.77
N ASN A 10 -21.20 -20.66 26.56
CA ASN A 10 -20.07 -21.54 26.88
C ASN A 10 -20.50 -22.81 27.61
N LYS A 11 -21.52 -22.77 28.48
CA LYS A 11 -22.05 -23.96 29.15
C LYS A 11 -22.71 -24.91 28.16
N VAL A 12 -23.63 -24.40 27.34
CA VAL A 12 -24.38 -25.22 26.37
C VAL A 12 -23.46 -25.80 25.29
N LEU A 13 -22.56 -25.00 24.71
CA LEU A 13 -21.65 -25.47 23.65
C LEU A 13 -20.63 -26.52 24.10
N LYS A 14 -20.36 -26.65 25.41
CA LYS A 14 -19.50 -27.72 25.97
C LYS A 14 -20.22 -29.06 26.07
N GLU A 15 -21.55 -29.07 26.02
CA GLU A 15 -22.34 -30.30 26.08
C GLU A 15 -22.48 -30.98 24.70
N ILE A 16 -22.00 -30.33 23.61
CA ILE A 16 -21.91 -30.93 22.27
C ILE A 16 -20.99 -32.16 22.32
N ASP A 17 -21.52 -33.32 21.94
CA ASP A 17 -20.76 -34.56 21.90
C ASP A 17 -19.87 -34.57 20.64
N PRO A 18 -18.54 -34.64 20.80
CA PRO A 18 -17.59 -34.56 19.68
C PRO A 18 -17.71 -35.72 18.68
N ARG A 19 -18.37 -36.84 19.04
CA ARG A 19 -18.56 -37.98 18.13
C ARG A 19 -19.69 -37.76 17.12
N ILE A 20 -20.71 -37.00 17.51
CA ILE A 20 -21.90 -36.73 16.68
C ILE A 20 -21.94 -35.29 16.17
N GLY A 21 -21.17 -34.37 16.75
CA GLY A 21 -21.01 -33.00 16.26
C GLY A 21 -22.14 -32.03 16.61
N TYR A 22 -23.17 -32.45 17.35
CA TYR A 22 -24.27 -31.59 17.81
C TYR A 22 -24.77 -31.95 19.22
N LEU A 23 -25.58 -31.06 19.79
CA LEU A 23 -26.34 -31.26 21.02
C LEU A 23 -27.81 -31.04 20.75
N GLU A 24 -28.65 -32.01 21.10
CA GLU A 24 -30.10 -31.79 21.15
C GLU A 24 -30.48 -31.11 22.48
N LEU A 25 -31.22 -30.01 22.39
CA LEU A 25 -31.62 -29.22 23.55
C LEU A 25 -32.74 -29.92 24.35
N ASP A 26 -32.58 -29.88 25.67
CA ASP A 26 -33.56 -30.32 26.66
C ASP A 26 -34.21 -29.10 27.30
N PHE A 27 -35.43 -28.76 26.90
CA PHE A 27 -36.12 -27.56 27.39
C PHE A 27 -36.51 -27.63 28.87
N SER A 28 -36.42 -28.77 29.54
CA SER A 28 -36.56 -28.83 31.00
C SER A 28 -35.34 -28.23 31.70
N ASN A 29 -34.16 -28.29 31.08
CA ASN A 29 -32.93 -27.66 31.55
C ASN A 29 -32.98 -26.14 31.32
N GLU A 30 -32.78 -25.38 32.40
CA GLU A 30 -32.87 -23.91 32.37
C GLU A 30 -31.84 -23.26 31.44
N ASN A 31 -30.64 -23.82 31.33
CA ASN A 31 -29.60 -23.29 30.43
C ASN A 31 -29.98 -23.52 28.96
N HIS A 32 -30.48 -24.71 28.63
CA HIS A 32 -30.92 -25.03 27.26
C HIS A 32 -32.11 -24.18 26.84
N TYR A 33 -33.10 -24.01 27.73
CA TYR A 33 -34.25 -23.16 27.45
C TYR A 33 -33.84 -21.70 27.25
N LYS A 34 -33.04 -21.13 28.16
CA LYS A 34 -32.55 -19.75 28.02
C LYS A 34 -31.76 -19.56 26.74
N PHE A 35 -30.82 -20.47 26.46
CA PHE A 35 -30.04 -20.45 25.22
C PHE A 35 -30.94 -20.46 23.99
N PHE A 36 -31.90 -21.38 23.91
CA PHE A 36 -32.86 -21.44 22.81
C PHE A 36 -33.64 -20.13 22.67
N THR A 37 -34.19 -19.61 23.77
CA THR A 37 -34.96 -18.35 23.74
C THR A 37 -34.12 -17.16 23.31
N GLU A 38 -32.83 -17.10 23.68
CA GLU A 38 -31.92 -16.06 23.20
C GLU A 38 -31.67 -16.17 21.69
N GLN A 39 -31.50 -17.39 21.18
CA GLN A 39 -31.24 -17.63 19.75
C GLN A 39 -32.44 -17.26 18.87
N VAL A 40 -33.67 -17.52 19.32
CA VAL A 40 -34.89 -17.18 18.55
C VAL A 40 -35.36 -15.73 18.75
N GLY A 41 -34.56 -14.87 19.40
CA GLY A 41 -34.89 -13.45 19.61
C GLY A 41 -35.91 -13.20 20.73
N GLY A 42 -36.08 -14.15 21.64
CA GLY A 42 -36.93 -14.07 22.83
C GLY A 42 -38.25 -14.84 22.69
N LEU A 43 -38.86 -15.16 23.85
CA LEU A 43 -40.12 -15.92 23.91
C LEU A 43 -41.26 -15.22 23.16
N LYS A 44 -41.32 -13.89 23.24
CA LYS A 44 -42.36 -13.10 22.57
C LYS A 44 -42.28 -13.24 21.04
N LYS A 45 -41.08 -13.08 20.47
CA LYS A 45 -40.85 -13.27 19.03
C LYS A 45 -41.19 -14.70 18.61
N PHE A 46 -40.77 -15.69 19.42
CA PHE A 46 -41.12 -17.10 19.15
C PHE A 46 -42.63 -17.36 19.15
N GLU A 47 -43.37 -16.78 20.10
CA GLU A 47 -44.83 -16.91 20.18
C GLU A 47 -45.56 -16.20 19.02
N GLU A 48 -45.04 -15.06 18.57
CA GLU A 48 -45.56 -14.35 17.39
C GLU A 48 -45.32 -15.13 16.09
N GLU A 49 -44.15 -15.77 15.94
CA GLU A 49 -43.78 -16.52 14.73
C GLU A 49 -44.32 -17.96 14.69
N ASN A 50 -44.51 -18.59 15.85
CA ASN A 50 -44.91 -19.99 15.97
C ASN A 50 -45.97 -20.17 17.09
N PRO A 51 -47.14 -19.52 16.98
CA PRO A 51 -48.18 -19.55 18.02
C PRO A 51 -48.66 -20.97 18.34
N GLU A 52 -48.61 -21.90 17.39
CA GLU A 52 -48.98 -23.31 17.56
C GLU A 52 -47.97 -24.11 18.40
N LEU A 53 -46.71 -23.67 18.50
CA LEU A 53 -45.65 -24.38 19.21
C LEU A 53 -45.47 -23.90 20.65
N ILE A 54 -46.09 -22.79 21.06
CA ILE A 54 -45.93 -22.25 22.42
C ILE A 54 -46.46 -23.23 23.49
N GLY A 55 -47.56 -23.92 23.19
CA GLY A 55 -48.13 -24.94 24.07
C GLY A 55 -47.18 -26.13 24.23
N VAL A 56 -46.56 -26.56 23.13
CA VAL A 56 -45.57 -27.64 23.11
C VAL A 56 -44.34 -27.25 23.92
N LEU A 57 -43.79 -26.05 23.72
CA LEU A 57 -42.63 -25.56 24.47
C LEU A 57 -42.90 -25.49 25.99
N LYS A 58 -44.10 -25.01 26.40
CA LYS A 58 -44.54 -24.97 27.80
C LYS A 58 -44.67 -26.37 28.42
N LYS A 59 -45.06 -27.38 27.63
CA LYS A 59 -45.12 -28.79 28.04
C LYS A 59 -43.70 -29.36 28.22
N LEU A 60 -42.82 -29.18 27.23
CA LEU A 60 -41.42 -29.65 27.28
C LEU A 60 -40.61 -29.03 28.42
N ARG A 61 -40.98 -27.83 28.89
CA ARG A 61 -40.40 -27.22 30.09
C ARG A 61 -40.66 -28.00 31.38
N LYS A 62 -41.76 -28.73 31.45
CA LYS A 62 -42.19 -29.51 32.64
C LYS A 62 -41.77 -30.97 32.55
N GLU A 63 -41.55 -31.47 31.35
CA GLU A 63 -41.21 -32.86 31.07
C GLU A 63 -39.69 -33.01 30.94
N LYS A 64 -39.06 -33.59 31.96
CA LYS A 64 -37.62 -33.85 31.89
C LYS A 64 -37.34 -34.83 30.76
N LYS A 65 -36.50 -34.43 29.82
CA LYS A 65 -36.09 -35.32 28.75
C LYS A 65 -35.29 -36.48 29.34
N VAL A 66 -35.79 -37.70 29.18
CA VAL A 66 -35.03 -38.89 29.51
C VAL A 66 -33.96 -39.03 28.43
N LYS A 67 -32.69 -38.79 28.79
CA LYS A 67 -31.57 -39.17 27.93
C LYS A 67 -31.63 -40.69 27.81
N THR A 68 -32.13 -41.21 26.70
CA THR A 68 -31.99 -42.61 26.37
C THR A 68 -30.49 -42.87 26.23
N GLU A 69 -29.88 -43.60 27.17
CA GLU A 69 -28.54 -44.15 27.00
C GLU A 69 -28.59 -45.17 25.85
N LEU A 70 -28.44 -44.70 24.61
CA LEU A 70 -28.43 -45.54 23.41
C LEU A 70 -26.98 -45.68 22.91
N PHE A 71 -26.11 -46.23 23.75
CA PHE A 71 -24.84 -46.80 23.28
C PHE A 71 -25.08 -48.29 23.02
N ARG A 72 -25.25 -48.68 21.75
CA ARG A 72 -25.08 -50.09 21.36
C ARG A 72 -23.59 -50.36 21.12
N ASN A 73 -23.10 -51.49 21.63
CA ASN A 73 -21.71 -51.94 21.55
C ASN A 73 -21.30 -52.48 20.16
N ASP A 74 -22.16 -52.39 19.15
CA ASP A 74 -21.94 -52.87 17.78
C ASP A 74 -21.66 -51.73 16.77
N GLY A 75 -21.61 -50.48 17.24
CA GLY A 75 -21.31 -49.32 16.41
C GLY A 75 -22.47 -48.84 15.52
N TYR A 76 -23.68 -49.39 15.67
CA TYR A 76 -24.87 -48.94 14.94
C TYR A 76 -26.02 -48.59 15.89
N HIS A 77 -26.48 -47.34 15.81
CA HIS A 77 -27.51 -46.76 16.67
C HIS A 77 -28.94 -47.01 16.12
N ASP A 78 -29.91 -47.31 16.99
CA ASP A 78 -31.33 -47.01 16.75
C ASP A 78 -31.54 -45.53 17.18
N GLY A 79 -31.55 -44.50 16.33
CA GLY A 79 -31.43 -44.45 14.89
C GLY A 79 -30.45 -43.35 14.42
N PRO A 80 -29.96 -43.39 13.17
CA PRO A 80 -28.69 -42.74 12.83
C PRO A 80 -28.73 -41.49 11.93
N ASP A 81 -29.85 -41.05 11.35
CA ASP A 81 -29.74 -40.19 10.14
C ASP A 81 -30.29 -38.75 10.25
N ASN A 82 -30.42 -38.17 11.46
CA ASN A 82 -30.52 -36.70 11.54
C ASN A 82 -29.09 -36.13 11.61
N GLN A 83 -28.62 -35.55 10.51
CA GLN A 83 -27.29 -34.94 10.42
C GLN A 83 -27.42 -33.42 10.43
N MET A 84 -26.76 -32.76 11.37
CA MET A 84 -26.57 -31.30 11.35
C MET A 84 -25.09 -31.03 11.27
N ALA A 85 -24.70 -30.32 10.22
CA ALA A 85 -23.30 -30.04 9.97
C ALA A 85 -23.13 -28.59 9.54
N ILE A 86 -21.99 -28.04 9.95
CA ILE A 86 -21.42 -26.85 9.35
C ILE A 86 -20.27 -27.38 8.51
N GLU A 87 -20.51 -27.49 7.20
CA GLU A 87 -19.56 -28.08 6.26
C GLU A 87 -18.86 -26.96 5.47
N ASN A 88 -17.59 -27.21 5.14
CA ASN A 88 -16.75 -26.39 4.25
C ASN A 88 -16.64 -24.90 4.65
N LEU A 89 -15.45 -24.45 5.02
CA LEU A 89 -15.13 -23.03 4.95
C LEU A 89 -14.85 -22.69 3.47
N LEU A 90 -15.89 -22.57 2.65
CA LEU A 90 -15.72 -22.05 1.29
C LEU A 90 -15.30 -20.59 1.46
N VAL A 91 -14.15 -20.19 0.95
CA VAL A 91 -13.77 -18.78 0.88
C VAL A 91 -13.34 -18.48 -0.54
N ARG A 92 -14.29 -18.21 -1.43
CA ARG A 92 -13.94 -17.76 -2.79
C ARG A 92 -14.29 -16.30 -2.92
N GLU A 93 -13.40 -15.41 -3.35
CA GLU A 93 -13.79 -14.44 -4.38
C GLU A 93 -13.27 -15.01 -5.71
N ARG A 94 -14.17 -15.47 -6.56
CA ARG A 94 -13.83 -16.07 -7.87
C ARG A 94 -13.88 -14.96 -8.91
N HIS A 95 -12.74 -14.33 -9.23
CA HIS A 95 -12.66 -13.60 -10.49
C HIS A 95 -12.72 -14.62 -11.65
N SER A 96 -13.73 -14.45 -12.49
CA SER A 96 -14.19 -15.37 -13.53
C SER A 96 -13.06 -15.90 -14.42
N VAL A 97 -12.82 -17.21 -14.41
CA VAL A 97 -12.27 -17.92 -15.58
C VAL A 97 -12.97 -19.26 -15.75
N SER A 98 -13.55 -19.43 -16.94
CA SER A 98 -14.11 -20.62 -17.59
C SER A 98 -15.49 -21.16 -17.12
N ASN A 99 -16.35 -21.26 -18.13
CA ASN A 99 -17.55 -22.09 -18.20
C ASN A 99 -17.13 -23.56 -18.11
N ASP A 100 -17.41 -24.23 -17.00
CA ASP A 100 -18.07 -25.55 -17.03
C ASP A 100 -18.31 -26.13 -15.63
N VAL A 101 -19.43 -26.85 -15.58
CA VAL A 101 -19.97 -27.77 -14.56
C VAL A 101 -20.76 -27.16 -13.39
N ASN A 102 -22.04 -27.52 -13.42
CA ASN A 102 -23.10 -27.32 -12.43
C ASN A 102 -22.73 -27.89 -11.05
N ASP A 103 -22.27 -27.02 -10.15
CA ASP A 103 -22.46 -27.18 -8.70
C ASP A 103 -22.98 -25.84 -8.15
N GLY A 104 -23.91 -25.93 -7.20
CA GLY A 104 -24.82 -24.85 -6.75
C GLY A 104 -24.30 -23.42 -6.82
N ASN A 105 -25.06 -22.56 -7.50
CA ASN A 105 -24.80 -21.15 -7.75
C ASN A 105 -24.52 -20.33 -6.46
N ASP A 106 -23.24 -20.04 -6.17
CA ASP A 106 -22.79 -18.77 -5.55
C ASP A 106 -21.97 -18.00 -6.61
N PRO A 107 -22.62 -17.14 -7.42
CA PRO A 107 -21.94 -16.41 -8.50
C PRO A 107 -21.01 -15.30 -8.00
N ALA A 108 -21.06 -14.95 -6.71
CA ALA A 108 -20.37 -13.80 -6.15
C ALA A 108 -19.19 -14.17 -5.25
N GLY A 109 -19.10 -15.42 -4.79
CA GLY A 109 -18.05 -15.80 -3.86
C GLY A 109 -18.20 -15.08 -2.51
N THR A 110 -19.39 -15.17 -1.93
CA THR A 110 -19.68 -14.47 -0.66
C THR A 110 -20.01 -15.43 0.47
N GLY A 111 -20.22 -16.71 0.17
CA GLY A 111 -20.40 -17.76 1.17
C GLY A 111 -19.13 -17.98 1.98
N LEU A 112 -19.28 -18.00 3.32
CA LEU A 112 -18.24 -18.32 4.30
C LEU A 112 -18.33 -19.79 4.74
N ALA A 113 -19.54 -20.28 4.98
CA ALA A 113 -19.77 -21.67 5.37
C ALA A 113 -21.15 -22.16 4.93
N GLU A 114 -21.24 -23.45 4.65
CA GLU A 114 -22.49 -24.14 4.31
C GLU A 114 -23.10 -24.74 5.58
N ILE A 115 -24.39 -24.48 5.79
CA ILE A 115 -25.16 -24.91 6.95
C ILE A 115 -26.17 -25.95 6.47
N ARG A 116 -25.97 -27.20 6.89
CA ARG A 116 -26.79 -28.33 6.43
C ARG A 116 -27.55 -28.97 7.58
N ALA A 117 -28.80 -29.35 7.30
CA ALA A 117 -29.53 -30.31 8.10
C ALA A 117 -30.22 -31.34 7.20
N ASP A 118 -30.00 -32.62 7.50
CA ASP A 118 -30.70 -33.75 6.90
C ASP A 118 -31.46 -34.46 8.02
N TYR A 119 -32.74 -34.72 7.80
CA TYR A 119 -33.63 -35.38 8.74
C TYR A 119 -34.20 -36.65 8.11
N ILE A 120 -34.39 -37.69 8.92
CA ILE A 120 -35.01 -38.95 8.47
C ILE A 120 -36.45 -38.71 7.98
N ASN A 121 -37.20 -37.88 8.73
CA ASN A 121 -38.61 -37.63 8.48
C ASN A 121 -38.81 -36.19 8.04
N THR A 122 -39.75 -35.99 7.11
CA THR A 122 -40.22 -34.65 6.72
C THR A 122 -40.65 -33.86 7.94
N LYS A 123 -40.08 -32.67 8.08
CA LYS A 123 -40.44 -31.70 9.10
C LYS A 123 -41.47 -30.74 8.53
N LYS A 124 -42.44 -30.39 9.36
CA LYS A 124 -43.43 -29.36 9.01
C LYS A 124 -42.73 -28.02 8.78
N ARG A 125 -41.76 -27.71 9.63
CA ARG A 125 -40.87 -26.56 9.52
C ARG A 125 -39.50 -26.90 10.07
N ILE A 126 -38.45 -26.44 9.41
CA ILE A 126 -37.08 -26.36 9.92
C ILE A 126 -36.75 -24.87 9.93
N LYS A 127 -36.41 -24.32 11.10
CA LYS A 127 -35.84 -22.97 11.21
C LYS A 127 -34.39 -23.08 11.65
N VAL A 128 -33.55 -22.26 11.04
CA VAL A 128 -32.11 -22.21 11.28
C VAL A 128 -31.74 -20.80 11.68
N VAL A 129 -31.03 -20.68 12.80
CA VAL A 129 -30.40 -19.44 13.25
C VAL A 129 -28.92 -19.70 13.39
N THR A 130 -28.11 -19.06 12.55
CA THR A 130 -26.65 -19.19 12.59
C THR A 130 -26.03 -17.85 12.96
N GLU A 131 -25.09 -17.89 13.89
CA GLU A 131 -24.26 -16.74 14.26
C GLU A 131 -22.81 -17.00 13.83
N PHE A 132 -22.21 -16.03 13.17
CA PHE A 132 -20.77 -15.97 12.92
C PHE A 132 -20.12 -14.91 13.80
N ARG A 133 -19.12 -15.30 14.60
CA ARG A 133 -18.49 -14.45 15.62
C ARG A 133 -16.99 -14.39 15.49
N ASP A 134 -16.44 -13.21 15.75
CA ASP A 134 -15.05 -13.02 16.16
C ASP A 134 -14.97 -13.22 17.67
N VAL A 135 -14.43 -14.36 18.11
CA VAL A 135 -14.27 -14.66 19.53
C VAL A 135 -13.04 -14.00 20.14
N THR A 136 -12.12 -13.46 19.33
CA THR A 136 -10.98 -12.67 19.83
C THR A 136 -11.44 -11.28 20.27
N LEU A 137 -12.29 -10.62 19.47
CA LEU A 137 -12.82 -9.28 19.77
C LEU A 137 -14.18 -9.26 20.46
N ASN A 138 -14.81 -10.42 20.65
CA ASN A 138 -16.18 -10.52 21.14
C ASN A 138 -17.19 -9.77 20.27
N MET A 139 -17.13 -9.98 18.96
CA MET A 139 -18.01 -9.33 17.99
C MET A 139 -18.87 -10.34 17.24
N LEU A 140 -20.15 -10.03 17.07
CA LEU A 140 -21.03 -10.71 16.11
C LEU A 140 -20.80 -10.08 14.73
N LEU A 141 -20.46 -10.90 13.75
CA LEU A 141 -20.06 -10.45 12.42
C LEU A 141 -21.16 -10.62 11.39
N SER A 142 -21.90 -11.73 11.48
CA SER A 142 -23.00 -12.06 10.57
C SER A 142 -23.99 -12.97 11.26
N THR A 143 -25.24 -12.94 10.79
CA THR A 143 -26.32 -13.80 11.23
C THR A 143 -27.11 -14.29 10.02
N LEU A 144 -27.45 -15.57 10.00
CA LEU A 144 -28.40 -16.17 9.08
C LEU A 144 -29.64 -16.56 9.87
N GLU A 145 -30.83 -16.16 9.42
CA GLU A 145 -32.11 -16.58 9.98
C GLU A 145 -33.03 -17.00 8.81
N GLU A 146 -33.21 -18.31 8.63
CA GLU A 146 -33.98 -18.87 7.52
C GLU A 146 -34.92 -19.96 8.01
N TYR A 147 -35.96 -20.25 7.22
CA TYR A 147 -36.83 -21.40 7.45
C TYR A 147 -37.23 -22.06 6.13
N VAL A 148 -37.51 -23.36 6.22
CA VAL A 148 -38.06 -24.17 5.14
C VAL A 148 -39.19 -25.03 5.69
N ASP A 149 -40.25 -25.18 4.91
CA ASP A 149 -41.45 -25.92 5.32
C ASP A 149 -41.58 -27.23 4.52
N ASN A 150 -42.17 -28.25 5.14
CA ASN A 150 -42.50 -29.54 4.53
C ASN A 150 -41.33 -30.23 3.81
N THR A 151 -40.16 -30.20 4.43
CA THR A 151 -38.93 -30.81 3.89
C THR A 151 -38.21 -31.57 4.98
N ASN A 152 -37.40 -32.54 4.57
CA ASN A 152 -36.46 -33.24 5.44
C ASN A 152 -35.02 -32.71 5.28
N LEU A 153 -34.80 -31.77 4.38
CA LEU A 153 -33.49 -31.20 4.06
C LEU A 153 -33.50 -29.67 4.22
N TYR A 154 -32.40 -29.14 4.74
CA TYR A 154 -32.06 -27.72 4.72
C TYR A 154 -30.61 -27.56 4.26
N ASN A 155 -30.40 -26.59 3.37
CA ASN A 155 -29.08 -26.15 2.96
C ASN A 155 -29.09 -24.63 2.83
N GLY A 156 -28.30 -23.95 3.67
CA GLY A 156 -28.17 -22.49 3.66
C GLY A 156 -26.71 -22.07 3.69
N ILE A 157 -26.43 -20.83 3.30
CA ILE A 157 -25.07 -20.29 3.23
C ILE A 157 -25.01 -19.07 4.14
N ILE A 158 -24.09 -19.07 5.11
CA ILE A 158 -23.78 -17.84 5.84
C ILE A 158 -22.71 -17.06 5.08
N THR A 159 -22.96 -15.78 4.83
CA THR A 159 -22.02 -14.89 4.17
C THR A 159 -21.35 -13.97 5.19
N ALA A 160 -20.10 -13.60 4.96
CA ALA A 160 -19.41 -12.58 5.75
C ALA A 160 -18.52 -11.72 4.86
N ASP A 161 -18.39 -10.44 5.22
CA ASP A 161 -17.43 -9.54 4.58
C ASP A 161 -16.01 -9.95 4.99
N TYR A 162 -15.35 -10.71 4.11
CA TYR A 162 -14.07 -11.33 4.39
C TYR A 162 -12.96 -10.29 4.68
N SER A 163 -13.04 -9.10 4.08
CA SER A 163 -12.12 -7.99 4.34
C SER A 163 -12.08 -7.58 5.82
N LYS A 164 -13.17 -7.84 6.57
CA LYS A 164 -13.24 -7.59 8.01
C LYS A 164 -12.60 -8.69 8.86
N LEU A 165 -12.40 -9.88 8.29
CA LEU A 165 -11.81 -11.05 8.97
C LEU A 165 -10.28 -11.01 8.95
N VAL A 166 -9.70 -10.39 7.93
CA VAL A 166 -8.25 -10.29 7.75
C VAL A 166 -7.74 -9.01 8.40
N GLN A 167 -6.99 -9.15 9.49
CA GLN A 167 -6.38 -8.01 10.19
C GLN A 167 -4.94 -8.30 10.61
N ASP A 168 -4.27 -7.28 11.15
CA ASP A 168 -2.84 -7.33 11.54
C ASP A 168 -2.51 -8.30 12.68
N LYS A 169 -3.53 -8.86 13.35
CA LYS A 169 -3.38 -9.83 14.44
C LYS A 169 -4.22 -11.06 14.15
N PRO A 170 -3.73 -12.27 14.49
CA PRO A 170 -4.53 -13.49 14.40
C PRO A 170 -5.85 -13.34 15.15
N ARG A 171 -6.94 -13.74 14.51
CA ARG A 171 -8.29 -13.74 15.08
C ARG A 171 -8.87 -15.12 15.01
N GLN A 172 -9.53 -15.51 16.09
CA GLN A 172 -10.25 -16.76 16.22
C GLN A 172 -11.72 -16.49 15.95
N PHE A 173 -12.31 -17.30 15.09
CA PHE A 173 -13.71 -17.18 14.71
C PHE A 173 -14.48 -18.43 15.09
N LEU A 174 -15.80 -18.27 15.22
CA LEU A 174 -16.70 -19.35 15.60
C LEU A 174 -18.04 -19.20 14.88
N ILE A 175 -18.52 -20.30 14.29
CA ILE A 175 -19.87 -20.41 13.76
C ILE A 175 -20.69 -21.29 14.71
N ILE A 176 -21.84 -20.79 15.13
CA ILE A 176 -22.81 -21.51 15.96
C ILE A 176 -24.12 -21.56 15.18
N SER A 177 -24.66 -22.75 14.97
CA SER A 177 -25.95 -22.93 14.30
C SER A 177 -26.93 -23.59 15.26
N THR A 178 -28.08 -22.96 15.45
CA THR A 178 -29.22 -23.51 16.17
C THR A 178 -30.31 -23.86 15.17
N PHE A 179 -30.68 -25.13 15.14
CA PHE A 179 -31.80 -25.64 14.37
C PHE A 179 -32.96 -25.87 15.31
N TYR A 180 -34.17 -25.52 14.89
CA TYR A 180 -35.35 -26.09 15.51
C TYR A 180 -36.35 -26.52 14.45
N CYS A 181 -36.97 -27.66 14.69
CA CYS A 181 -37.91 -28.24 13.76
C CYS A 181 -39.20 -28.62 14.46
N SER A 182 -40.30 -28.52 13.72
CA SER A 182 -41.58 -29.07 14.13
C SER A 182 -41.96 -30.27 13.28
N GLU A 183 -42.57 -31.27 13.90
CA GLU A 183 -43.13 -32.44 13.22
C GLU A 183 -44.56 -32.70 13.71
N GLU A 184 -45.38 -33.22 12.81
CA GLU A 184 -46.72 -33.71 13.14
C GLU A 184 -46.67 -35.22 13.31
N HIS A 185 -46.96 -35.68 14.52
CA HIS A 185 -47.01 -37.10 14.84
C HIS A 185 -48.46 -37.54 14.96
N GLN A 186 -48.90 -38.48 14.13
CA GLN A 186 -50.21 -39.09 14.29
C GLN A 186 -50.16 -40.15 15.39
N SER A 187 -50.87 -39.90 16.49
CA SER A 187 -51.03 -40.87 17.58
C SER A 187 -52.51 -40.99 17.93
N GLY A 188 -53.06 -42.20 17.81
CA GLY A 188 -54.42 -42.51 18.25
C GLY A 188 -55.52 -41.66 17.62
N GLY A 189 -55.38 -41.24 16.36
CA GLY A 189 -56.37 -40.40 15.66
C GLY A 189 -56.28 -38.90 15.94
N SER A 190 -55.26 -38.46 16.69
CA SER A 190 -54.94 -37.04 16.93
C SER A 190 -53.57 -36.68 16.36
N THR A 191 -53.45 -35.48 15.79
CA THR A 191 -52.17 -34.93 15.34
C THR A 191 -51.53 -34.17 16.50
N GLU A 192 -50.41 -34.69 17.03
CA GLU A 192 -49.62 -34.00 18.05
C GLU A 192 -48.44 -33.28 17.38
N LEU A 193 -48.27 -31.99 17.70
CA LEU A 193 -47.09 -31.23 17.30
C LEU A 193 -45.93 -31.52 18.25
N LYS A 194 -44.76 -31.82 17.70
CA LYS A 194 -43.51 -31.93 18.45
C LYS A 194 -42.57 -30.81 18.04
N LEU A 195 -41.69 -30.45 18.97
CA LEU A 195 -40.64 -29.46 18.79
C LEU A 195 -39.32 -30.08 19.25
N ASN A 196 -38.34 -30.10 18.36
CA ASN A 196 -36.96 -30.46 18.67
C ASN A 196 -36.07 -29.27 18.31
N ALA A 197 -35.04 -29.05 19.11
CA ALA A 197 -34.01 -28.05 18.81
C ALA A 197 -32.63 -28.65 19.03
N TYR A 198 -31.71 -28.26 18.17
CA TYR A 198 -30.37 -28.79 18.11
C TYR A 198 -29.39 -27.63 17.94
N VAL A 199 -28.22 -27.75 18.54
CA VAL A 199 -27.13 -26.80 18.37
C VAL A 199 -25.88 -27.53 17.92
N THR A 200 -25.23 -26.99 16.90
CA THR A 200 -23.91 -27.42 16.46
C THR A 200 -22.99 -26.20 16.41
N LYS A 201 -21.68 -26.46 16.42
CA LYS A 201 -20.66 -25.44 16.24
C LYS A 201 -19.57 -25.98 15.35
N GLN A 202 -18.99 -25.10 14.56
CA GLN A 202 -17.70 -25.39 13.94
C GLN A 202 -16.61 -25.35 15.02
N ASP A 203 -15.56 -26.14 14.86
CA ASP A 203 -14.33 -25.87 15.60
C ASP A 203 -13.80 -24.50 15.19
N SER A 204 -13.35 -23.75 16.18
CA SER A 204 -12.90 -22.40 15.94
C SER A 204 -11.69 -22.40 15.02
N PHE A 205 -11.78 -21.69 13.91
CA PHE A 205 -10.68 -21.52 12.98
C PHE A 205 -9.99 -20.18 13.25
N MET A 206 -8.69 -20.11 12.95
CA MET A 206 -7.95 -18.85 12.97
C MET A 206 -7.75 -18.37 11.54
N VAL A 207 -8.12 -17.11 11.27
CA VAL A 207 -7.62 -16.43 10.08
C VAL A 207 -6.24 -15.88 10.46
N LYS A 208 -5.20 -16.36 9.77
CA LYS A 208 -3.82 -15.91 9.97
C LYS A 208 -3.73 -14.42 9.65
N SER A 209 -2.87 -13.67 10.33
CA SER A 209 -2.75 -12.24 10.05
C SER A 209 -2.14 -12.00 8.67
N ASN A 210 -2.39 -10.83 8.07
CA ASN A 210 -1.72 -10.38 6.84
C ASN A 210 -0.18 -10.62 6.88
N LYS A 211 0.40 -10.49 8.08
CA LYS A 211 1.85 -10.61 8.34
C LYS A 211 2.35 -12.05 8.38
N ASP A 212 1.45 -13.02 8.55
CA ASP A 212 1.77 -14.45 8.57
C ASP A 212 1.68 -15.08 7.16
N MET A 213 1.06 -14.38 6.20
CA MET A 213 0.96 -14.84 4.81
C MET A 213 2.17 -14.45 3.97
N ILE A 214 2.80 -13.31 4.28
CA ILE A 214 4.02 -12.83 3.61
C ILE A 214 5.24 -13.17 4.47
N LYS A 215 6.12 -13.99 3.91
CA LYS A 215 7.41 -14.37 4.49
C LYS A 215 8.39 -13.21 4.48
N SER A 216 8.52 -12.56 3.33
CA SER A 216 9.40 -11.41 3.16
C SER A 216 8.82 -10.40 2.18
N PHE A 217 9.08 -9.13 2.46
CA PHE A 217 8.81 -8.02 1.57
C PHE A 217 10.11 -7.21 1.48
N THR A 218 10.58 -6.94 0.27
CA THR A 218 11.88 -6.32 0.03
C THR A 218 11.74 -5.19 -0.99
N VAL A 219 12.33 -4.04 -0.67
CA VAL A 219 12.46 -2.93 -1.62
C VAL A 219 13.67 -3.19 -2.53
N ASN A 220 13.44 -3.32 -3.83
CA ASN A 220 14.51 -3.42 -4.83
C ASN A 220 14.89 -2.03 -5.37
N ALA A 221 13.91 -1.13 -5.47
CA ALA A 221 14.07 0.27 -5.84
C ALA A 221 12.89 1.11 -5.30
N PRO A 222 13.09 2.39 -4.92
CA PRO A 222 14.37 3.10 -4.92
C PRO A 222 15.25 2.70 -3.72
N VAL A 223 16.52 2.39 -3.98
CA VAL A 223 17.52 2.06 -2.96
C VAL A 223 18.86 2.74 -3.27
N ILE A 224 19.65 3.02 -2.24
CA ILE A 224 21.05 3.44 -2.43
C ILE A 224 21.80 2.24 -3.03
N GLN A 225 22.44 2.45 -4.18
CA GLN A 225 23.14 1.37 -4.88
C GLN A 225 24.33 0.88 -4.06
N GLU A 226 24.69 -0.40 -4.21
CA GLU A 226 25.75 -1.04 -3.42
C GLU A 226 27.10 -0.30 -3.48
N LYS A 227 27.41 0.31 -4.62
CA LYS A 227 28.62 1.13 -4.79
C LYS A 227 28.69 2.34 -3.86
N HIS A 228 27.55 2.83 -3.34
CA HIS A 228 27.47 4.02 -2.49
C HIS A 228 27.13 3.73 -1.04
N LYS A 229 26.70 2.52 -0.66
CA LYS A 229 26.30 2.19 0.72
C LYS A 229 27.39 2.40 1.77
N LYS A 230 28.66 2.42 1.36
CA LYS A 230 29.82 2.65 2.24
C LYS A 230 30.20 4.12 2.37
N ASP A 231 29.65 5.02 1.55
CA ASP A 231 29.90 6.45 1.65
C ASP A 231 28.97 7.06 2.70
N PRO A 232 29.48 7.54 3.85
CA PRO A 232 28.65 8.15 4.88
C PRO A 232 27.96 9.45 4.44
N ASN A 233 28.40 10.06 3.34
CA ASN A 233 27.78 11.26 2.78
C ASN A 233 26.67 10.95 1.75
N HIS A 234 26.41 9.66 1.49
CA HIS A 234 25.41 9.19 0.55
C HIS A 234 24.24 8.55 1.31
N ASP A 235 23.47 9.39 2.00
CA ASP A 235 22.36 9.00 2.89
C ASP A 235 20.98 9.03 2.21
N LYS A 236 20.93 9.45 0.94
CA LYS A 236 19.73 9.57 0.11
C LYS A 236 19.91 8.86 -1.21
N VAL A 237 18.80 8.39 -1.78
CA VAL A 237 18.77 7.96 -3.18
C VAL A 237 18.99 9.18 -4.08
N GLN A 238 20.06 9.17 -4.86
CA GLN A 238 20.37 10.26 -5.78
C GLN A 238 19.96 9.91 -7.21
N VAL A 239 19.03 10.68 -7.76
CA VAL A 239 18.54 10.51 -9.14
C VAL A 239 19.03 11.67 -10.01
N SER A 240 19.67 11.33 -11.12
CA SER A 240 20.34 12.28 -12.01
C SER A 240 19.75 12.23 -13.42
N TYR A 241 19.49 13.38 -14.02
CA TYR A 241 18.95 13.49 -15.37
C TYR A 241 19.97 14.17 -16.27
N LEU A 242 20.23 13.59 -17.46
CA LEU A 242 21.24 14.00 -18.46
C LEU A 242 22.71 13.82 -18.07
N ARG A 243 23.08 12.80 -17.28
CA ARG A 243 24.43 12.73 -16.63
C ARG A 243 25.04 11.34 -16.44
N ASP A 244 24.67 10.37 -17.27
CA ASP A 244 25.25 9.03 -17.16
C ASP A 244 26.78 9.07 -17.42
N GLY A 245 27.57 8.53 -16.50
CA GLY A 245 29.04 8.49 -16.58
C GLY A 245 29.78 9.79 -16.25
N VAL A 246 29.08 10.84 -15.79
CA VAL A 246 29.65 12.19 -15.61
C VAL A 246 29.62 12.70 -14.16
N ILE A 247 28.74 12.17 -13.31
CA ILE A 247 28.74 12.36 -11.85
C ILE A 247 29.17 11.04 -11.20
N PRO A 248 30.14 11.01 -10.27
CA PRO A 248 30.58 9.73 -9.69
C PRO A 248 29.53 9.07 -8.77
N ASN A 249 28.66 9.85 -8.12
CA ASN A 249 27.83 9.39 -7.00
C ASN A 249 26.30 9.45 -7.26
N TYR A 250 25.78 8.86 -8.35
CA TYR A 250 24.30 8.74 -8.56
C TYR A 250 23.82 7.28 -8.48
N ASP A 251 22.68 7.05 -7.83
CA ASP A 251 22.06 5.73 -7.76
C ASP A 251 21.26 5.41 -9.01
N TYR A 252 20.64 6.41 -9.63
CA TYR A 252 19.88 6.22 -10.87
C TYR A 252 20.16 7.38 -11.82
N SER A 253 20.37 7.08 -13.10
CA SER A 253 20.56 8.07 -14.16
C SER A 253 19.55 7.88 -15.28
N TYR A 254 19.05 8.99 -15.82
CA TYR A 254 18.19 9.01 -17.00
C TYR A 254 18.81 9.90 -18.07
N PRO A 255 19.00 9.43 -19.31
CA PRO A 255 19.75 10.16 -20.34
C PRO A 255 18.94 11.24 -21.07
N TYR A 256 17.79 11.65 -20.53
CA TYR A 256 16.85 12.59 -21.18
C TYR A 256 16.59 13.82 -20.33
N ASP A 257 16.27 14.93 -21.00
CA ASP A 257 15.85 16.18 -20.36
C ASP A 257 14.59 15.91 -19.53
N PRO A 258 14.60 16.24 -18.22
CA PRO A 258 13.40 16.07 -17.41
C PRO A 258 12.32 17.11 -17.72
N PHE A 259 12.61 18.19 -18.44
CA PHE A 259 11.59 19.17 -18.83
C PHE A 259 10.69 18.64 -19.95
N ILE A 260 9.38 18.72 -19.74
CA ILE A 260 8.36 18.26 -20.72
C ILE A 260 7.67 19.40 -21.43
N ASP A 261 8.11 20.63 -21.20
CA ASP A 261 7.55 21.85 -21.76
C ASP A 261 8.68 22.83 -22.12
N ASP A 262 8.48 23.59 -23.20
CA ASP A 262 9.47 24.53 -23.72
C ASP A 262 9.79 25.69 -22.75
N LYS A 263 8.94 25.93 -21.75
CA LYS A 263 9.12 26.98 -20.72
C LYS A 263 9.85 26.48 -19.48
N HIS A 264 10.11 25.17 -19.40
CA HIS A 264 10.74 24.51 -18.26
C HIS A 264 9.97 24.76 -16.94
N GLU A 265 8.65 24.85 -17.02
CA GLU A 265 7.75 24.95 -15.86
C GLU A 265 7.41 23.56 -15.31
N LYS A 266 7.58 22.49 -16.09
CA LYS A 266 7.17 21.13 -15.73
C LYS A 266 8.31 20.14 -15.88
N ILE A 267 8.63 19.47 -14.77
CA ILE A 267 9.68 18.46 -14.67
C ILE A 267 9.01 17.10 -14.56
N LEU A 268 9.18 16.23 -15.56
CA LEU A 268 8.89 14.81 -15.45
C LEU A 268 10.03 14.13 -14.70
N VAL A 269 9.75 13.78 -13.45
CA VAL A 269 10.65 12.95 -12.67
C VAL A 269 10.49 11.50 -13.16
N ARG A 270 11.58 10.77 -13.30
CA ARG A 270 11.66 9.33 -13.50
C ARG A 270 12.34 8.71 -12.29
N MET A 271 11.76 7.65 -11.76
CA MET A 271 12.26 6.97 -10.58
C MET A 271 11.85 5.51 -10.64
N PRO A 272 12.79 4.57 -10.47
CA PRO A 272 12.44 3.17 -10.49
C PRO A 272 11.72 2.82 -9.18
N PHE A 273 10.63 2.08 -9.31
CA PHE A 273 9.97 1.46 -8.16
C PHE A 273 9.82 -0.04 -8.41
N SER A 274 10.44 -0.83 -7.55
CA SER A 274 10.36 -2.28 -7.63
C SER A 274 10.46 -2.90 -6.25
N VAL A 275 9.62 -3.91 -6.03
CA VAL A 275 9.58 -4.65 -4.77
C VAL A 275 9.43 -6.13 -5.02
N THR A 276 9.97 -6.94 -4.11
CA THR A 276 9.84 -8.40 -4.13
C THR A 276 9.02 -8.85 -2.93
N VAL A 277 8.03 -9.72 -3.18
CA VAL A 277 7.21 -10.35 -2.14
C VAL A 277 7.43 -11.85 -2.19
N GLU A 278 7.62 -12.45 -1.03
CA GLU A 278 7.73 -13.89 -0.84
C GLU A 278 6.62 -14.35 0.11
N ALA A 279 5.84 -15.35 -0.31
CA ALA A 279 4.79 -15.95 0.50
C ALA A 279 5.39 -16.93 1.54
N ASN A 280 4.71 -17.09 2.67
CA ASN A 280 5.04 -18.12 3.65
C ASN A 280 4.58 -19.51 3.19
N ASP A 281 5.07 -20.55 3.87
CA ASP A 281 4.69 -21.94 3.59
C ASP A 281 3.16 -22.12 3.66
N GLY A 282 2.60 -22.77 2.64
CA GLY A 282 1.16 -22.96 2.45
C GLY A 282 0.46 -21.84 1.65
N PHE A 283 1.19 -20.81 1.22
CA PHE A 283 0.65 -19.69 0.44
C PHE A 283 1.40 -19.52 -0.89
N TRP A 284 0.71 -18.94 -1.88
CA TRP A 284 1.28 -18.53 -3.16
C TRP A 284 0.72 -17.18 -3.61
N ILE A 285 1.34 -16.59 -4.64
CA ILE A 285 1.08 -15.25 -5.14
C ILE A 285 0.46 -15.38 -6.53
N ASP A 286 -0.77 -14.91 -6.68
CA ASP A 286 -1.46 -14.91 -7.97
C ASP A 286 -1.15 -13.65 -8.78
N GLY A 287 -0.84 -12.55 -8.10
CA GLY A 287 -0.44 -11.30 -8.74
C GLY A 287 -0.72 -10.08 -7.87
N MET A 288 -0.85 -8.94 -8.53
CA MET A 288 -1.34 -7.70 -7.93
C MET A 288 -2.86 -7.64 -8.04
N ALA A 289 -3.53 -7.19 -6.97
CA ALA A 289 -4.98 -7.10 -6.91
C ALA A 289 -5.46 -5.78 -7.56
N GLU A 290 -5.64 -5.83 -8.89
CA GLU A 290 -5.94 -4.70 -9.79
C GLU A 290 -7.11 -3.84 -9.35
N GLU A 291 -8.17 -4.48 -8.87
CA GLU A 291 -9.44 -3.89 -8.48
C GLU A 291 -9.30 -2.93 -7.29
N TYR A 292 -8.23 -3.07 -6.49
CA TYR A 292 -7.90 -2.15 -5.40
C TYR A 292 -6.94 -1.03 -5.81
N GLY A 293 -6.42 -1.08 -7.03
CA GLY A 293 -5.47 -0.14 -7.56
C GLY A 293 -4.17 -0.06 -6.76
N TYR A 294 -3.49 1.07 -6.91
CA TYR A 294 -2.26 1.38 -6.21
C TYR A 294 -2.09 2.88 -6.10
N ASP A 295 -1.30 3.30 -5.13
CA ASP A 295 -1.00 4.70 -4.86
C ASP A 295 0.51 4.89 -4.88
N LEU A 296 0.98 5.72 -5.82
CA LEU A 296 2.35 6.21 -5.80
C LEU A 296 2.31 7.74 -5.69
N TRP A 297 3.14 8.32 -4.83
CA TRP A 297 3.32 9.76 -4.78
C TRP A 297 4.71 10.19 -4.35
N LEU A 298 5.05 11.41 -4.78
CA LEU A 298 6.17 12.18 -4.28
C LEU A 298 5.64 13.35 -3.47
N THR A 299 6.28 13.65 -2.34
CA THR A 299 6.00 14.87 -1.58
C THR A 299 7.23 15.75 -1.58
N ASN A 300 7.03 17.02 -1.87
CA ASN A 300 8.04 18.04 -1.69
C ASN A 300 7.48 19.14 -0.77
N VAL A 301 8.35 19.76 0.03
CA VAL A 301 7.94 20.81 0.97
C VAL A 301 7.29 22.02 0.30
N VAL A 302 7.61 22.28 -0.97
CA VAL A 302 7.08 23.44 -1.71
C VAL A 302 5.89 23.09 -2.59
N ASN A 303 5.96 21.94 -3.30
CA ASN A 303 4.88 21.50 -4.19
C ASN A 303 3.75 20.72 -3.48
N GLY A 304 3.96 20.31 -2.23
CA GLY A 304 3.08 19.37 -1.54
C GLY A 304 3.15 17.98 -2.17
N GLN A 305 2.03 17.25 -2.11
CA GLN A 305 1.91 15.89 -2.63
C GLN A 305 1.59 15.89 -4.13
N ILE A 306 2.38 15.15 -4.91
CA ILE A 306 2.19 14.87 -6.33
C ILE A 306 1.85 13.39 -6.45
N ARG A 307 0.58 13.08 -6.74
CA ARG A 307 0.11 11.71 -7.01
C ARG A 307 0.28 11.40 -8.49
N ALA A 308 0.75 10.20 -8.79
CA ALA A 308 0.93 9.77 -10.16
C ALA A 308 0.59 8.29 -10.30
N PHE A 309 -0.02 7.93 -11.42
CA PHE A 309 -0.50 6.59 -11.71
C PHE A 309 0.11 6.16 -13.05
N ALA A 310 0.89 5.08 -13.03
CA ALA A 310 1.27 4.36 -14.24
C ALA A 310 0.03 3.68 -14.87
N ASN A 311 0.18 3.06 -16.03
CA ASN A 311 -0.86 2.11 -16.47
C ASN A 311 -0.57 0.75 -15.86
N TYR A 312 -1.61 0.05 -15.38
CA TYR A 312 -1.40 -1.29 -14.81
C TYR A 312 -0.73 -2.25 -15.80
N SER A 313 -1.07 -2.14 -17.10
CA SER A 313 -0.44 -2.90 -18.18
C SER A 313 1.07 -2.67 -18.34
N GLU A 314 1.62 -1.61 -17.74
CA GLU A 314 3.06 -1.30 -17.74
C GLU A 314 3.80 -1.91 -16.54
N ILE A 315 3.07 -2.47 -15.56
CA ILE A 315 3.65 -3.11 -14.37
C ILE A 315 4.01 -4.55 -14.72
N ILE A 316 5.30 -4.87 -14.58
CA ILE A 316 5.80 -6.23 -14.80
C ILE A 316 5.66 -7.02 -13.50
N GLN A 317 4.97 -8.16 -13.58
CA GLN A 317 4.82 -9.13 -12.49
C GLN A 317 5.67 -10.36 -12.79
N ARG A 318 6.93 -10.34 -12.36
CA ARG A 318 7.88 -11.42 -12.63
C ARG A 318 7.79 -12.49 -11.55
N LYS A 319 7.42 -13.72 -11.93
CA LYS A 319 7.42 -14.90 -11.04
C LYS A 319 8.85 -15.39 -10.84
N ASP A 320 9.37 -15.30 -9.62
CA ASP A 320 10.77 -15.59 -9.30
C ASP A 320 10.99 -16.97 -8.66
N ALA A 321 9.99 -17.53 -7.97
CA ALA A 321 10.06 -18.86 -7.37
C ALA A 321 8.69 -19.55 -7.34
N PHE A 322 8.71 -20.88 -7.26
CA PHE A 322 7.52 -21.73 -7.26
C PHE A 322 7.64 -22.86 -6.22
N ASN A 323 6.50 -23.36 -5.74
CA ASN A 323 6.43 -24.57 -4.91
C ASN A 323 6.35 -25.85 -5.76
N SER A 324 6.24 -27.01 -5.09
CA SER A 324 6.11 -28.33 -5.74
C SER A 324 4.89 -28.49 -6.66
N GLN A 325 3.86 -27.67 -6.45
CA GLN A 325 2.61 -27.64 -7.22
C GLN A 325 2.66 -26.61 -8.35
N ASN A 326 3.85 -26.04 -8.65
CA ASN A 326 4.06 -25.00 -9.65
C ASN A 326 3.27 -23.71 -9.38
N GLN A 327 2.97 -23.42 -8.12
CA GLN A 327 2.35 -22.17 -7.68
C GLN A 327 3.43 -21.17 -7.28
N CYS A 328 3.28 -19.90 -7.66
CA CYS A 328 4.32 -18.89 -7.47
C CYS A 328 4.47 -18.50 -6.01
N THR A 329 5.62 -18.71 -5.39
CA THR A 329 5.87 -18.37 -3.97
C THR A 329 6.65 -17.08 -3.79
N LYS A 330 7.24 -16.55 -4.87
CA LYS A 330 7.99 -15.30 -4.86
C LYS A 330 7.78 -14.54 -6.16
N MET A 331 7.41 -13.26 -6.06
CA MET A 331 7.12 -12.42 -7.20
C MET A 331 7.75 -11.04 -7.04
N THR A 332 8.37 -10.54 -8.11
CA THR A 332 8.87 -9.18 -8.22
C THR A 332 7.88 -8.33 -9.02
N PHE A 333 7.44 -7.23 -8.42
CA PHE A 333 6.65 -6.19 -9.07
C PHE A 333 7.62 -5.08 -9.52
N ILE A 334 7.59 -4.74 -10.81
CA ILE A 334 8.44 -3.70 -11.40
C ILE A 334 7.54 -2.68 -12.08
N PHE A 335 7.50 -1.47 -11.52
CA PHE A 335 6.76 -0.36 -12.09
C PHE A 335 7.62 0.36 -13.15
N PRO A 336 7.01 1.02 -14.14
CA PRO A 336 7.76 1.80 -15.10
C PRO A 336 8.48 2.97 -14.41
N ASP A 337 9.67 3.30 -14.91
CA ASP A 337 10.48 4.41 -14.38
C ASP A 337 9.75 5.76 -14.45
N SER A 338 8.84 5.93 -15.41
CA SER A 338 7.99 7.11 -15.53
C SER A 338 6.56 6.74 -15.19
N TRP A 339 6.05 7.32 -14.12
CA TRP A 339 4.73 7.10 -13.57
C TRP A 339 3.87 8.35 -13.71
N ARG A 340 4.28 9.28 -14.60
CA ARG A 340 3.66 10.59 -14.90
C ARG A 340 3.72 11.59 -13.74
N ASN A 341 4.76 11.48 -12.94
CA ASN A 341 5.09 12.37 -11.83
C ASN A 341 5.71 13.67 -12.35
N ILE A 342 4.84 14.67 -12.53
CA ILE A 342 5.21 16.00 -13.03
C ILE A 342 5.29 16.98 -11.86
N ILE A 343 6.46 17.56 -11.66
CA ILE A 343 6.71 18.62 -10.68
C ILE A 343 6.58 19.98 -11.37
N ASP A 344 5.89 20.92 -10.72
CA ASP A 344 5.87 22.33 -11.12
C ASP A 344 7.17 23.00 -10.66
N ASN A 345 8.06 23.25 -11.62
CA ASN A 345 9.37 23.86 -11.40
C ASN A 345 9.24 25.33 -10.95
N SER A 346 8.18 26.03 -11.35
CA SER A 346 7.94 27.42 -10.92
C SER A 346 7.72 27.48 -9.41
N LYS A 347 7.00 26.50 -8.87
CA LYS A 347 6.79 26.34 -7.42
C LYS A 347 8.05 25.95 -6.69
N LEU A 348 9.04 25.35 -7.34
CA LEU A 348 10.37 25.13 -6.76
C LEU A 348 11.26 26.38 -6.80
N GLY A 349 10.76 27.55 -7.21
CA GLY A 349 11.59 28.74 -7.44
C GLY A 349 12.64 28.51 -8.54
N TYR A 350 12.31 27.61 -9.49
CA TYR A 350 13.21 27.15 -10.55
C TYR A 350 14.55 26.63 -10.02
N GLN A 351 14.57 26.03 -8.83
CA GLN A 351 15.79 25.48 -8.24
C GLN A 351 16.34 24.33 -9.08
N PRO A 352 17.67 24.20 -9.22
CA PRO A 352 18.30 23.17 -10.01
C PRO A 352 18.41 21.84 -9.27
N ASN A 353 17.58 21.60 -8.26
CA ASN A 353 17.48 20.35 -7.51
C ASN A 353 16.32 20.42 -6.54
N THR A 354 15.93 19.26 -6.00
CA THR A 354 14.99 19.20 -4.90
C THR A 354 15.07 17.88 -4.13
N ASN A 355 14.69 17.89 -2.85
CA ASN A 355 14.44 16.68 -2.08
C ASN A 355 12.96 16.29 -2.23
N VAL A 356 12.69 15.00 -2.39
CA VAL A 356 11.35 14.45 -2.35
C VAL A 356 11.26 13.28 -1.39
N ASP A 357 10.14 13.22 -0.67
CA ASP A 357 9.72 12.03 0.04
C ASP A 357 8.90 11.14 -0.90
N PHE A 358 9.10 9.82 -0.83
CA PHE A 358 8.44 8.83 -1.68
C PHE A 358 7.44 8.01 -0.86
N TYR A 359 6.34 7.64 -1.51
CA TYR A 359 5.43 6.61 -1.04
C TYR A 359 4.95 5.77 -2.22
N GLY A 360 4.89 4.46 -2.01
CA GLY A 360 4.22 3.53 -2.89
C GLY A 360 3.45 2.47 -2.11
N SER A 361 2.20 2.22 -2.47
CA SER A 361 1.39 1.15 -1.89
C SER A 361 0.52 0.48 -2.93
N PHE A 362 0.31 -0.83 -2.76
CA PHE A 362 -0.61 -1.62 -3.57
C PHE A 362 -1.03 -2.86 -2.81
N LYS A 363 -1.93 -3.65 -3.37
CA LYS A 363 -2.35 -4.92 -2.81
C LYS A 363 -1.84 -6.09 -3.63
N VAL A 364 -1.35 -7.12 -2.95
CA VAL A 364 -0.87 -8.38 -3.53
C VAL A 364 -1.91 -9.44 -3.27
N LEU A 365 -2.31 -10.18 -4.30
CA LEU A 365 -3.22 -11.29 -4.18
C LEU A 365 -2.47 -12.54 -3.71
N ILE A 366 -2.65 -12.90 -2.43
CA ILE A 366 -2.04 -14.08 -1.80
C ILE A 366 -3.11 -15.16 -1.62
N THR A 367 -2.80 -16.37 -2.05
CA THR A 367 -3.76 -17.47 -2.14
C THR A 367 -3.26 -18.68 -1.35
N ASP A 368 -4.19 -19.41 -0.75
CA ASP A 368 -3.98 -20.72 -0.13
C ASP A 368 -4.98 -21.75 -0.70
N GLU A 369 -5.01 -22.96 -0.13
CA GLU A 369 -5.90 -24.04 -0.58
C GLU A 369 -7.39 -23.67 -0.52
N PHE A 370 -7.76 -22.64 0.25
CA PHE A 370 -9.14 -22.30 0.56
C PHE A 370 -9.56 -20.94 0.01
N SER A 371 -8.65 -19.98 -0.17
CA SER A 371 -8.94 -18.57 -0.34
C SER A 371 -7.87 -17.78 -1.11
N SER A 372 -8.25 -16.62 -1.66
CA SER A 372 -7.37 -15.67 -2.34
C SER A 372 -7.61 -14.25 -1.80
N LEU A 373 -6.58 -13.60 -1.26
CA LEU A 373 -6.72 -12.42 -0.41
C LEU A 373 -5.84 -11.25 -0.85
N PRO A 374 -6.40 -10.03 -0.94
CA PRO A 374 -5.65 -8.83 -1.29
C PRO A 374 -4.93 -8.26 -0.05
N ILE A 375 -3.63 -8.50 0.06
CA ILE A 375 -2.78 -8.04 1.16
C ILE A 375 -2.11 -6.71 0.81
N GLY A 376 -2.39 -5.67 1.60
CA GLY A 376 -1.78 -4.35 1.42
C GLY A 376 -0.31 -4.33 1.81
N VAL A 377 0.53 -3.81 0.92
CA VAL A 377 1.96 -3.56 1.16
C VAL A 377 2.29 -2.10 0.84
N SER A 378 3.22 -1.50 1.58
CA SER A 378 3.66 -0.13 1.32
C SER A 378 5.15 0.11 1.57
N VAL A 379 5.71 1.07 0.85
CA VAL A 379 7.08 1.56 0.97
C VAL A 379 7.01 3.08 1.12
N LYS A 380 7.73 3.64 2.09
CA LYS A 380 7.74 5.10 2.32
C LYS A 380 9.08 5.60 2.82
N SER A 381 9.43 6.84 2.49
CA SER A 381 10.68 7.47 2.94
C SER A 381 10.56 8.32 4.22
N TYR A 382 9.38 8.31 4.85
CA TYR A 382 9.05 9.19 5.97
C TYR A 382 8.19 8.48 7.03
N GLY A 383 8.19 9.07 8.24
CA GLY A 383 7.50 8.54 9.41
C GLY A 383 8.32 7.47 10.15
N ASP A 384 7.76 6.94 11.24
CA ASP A 384 8.50 6.08 12.17
C ASP A 384 7.84 4.71 12.38
N LEU A 385 6.66 4.49 11.79
CA LEU A 385 5.88 3.26 11.94
C LEU A 385 6.13 2.34 10.73
N TYR A 386 7.01 1.37 10.92
CA TYR A 386 7.37 0.36 9.92
C TYR A 386 7.16 -1.05 10.47
N ASP A 387 6.80 -1.97 9.57
CA ASP A 387 6.68 -3.39 9.87
C ASP A 387 6.98 -4.23 8.64
N ARG A 388 6.70 -5.54 8.70
CA ARG A 388 6.98 -6.46 7.59
C ARG A 388 6.21 -6.18 6.30
N LEU A 389 5.13 -5.41 6.35
CA LEU A 389 4.30 -5.05 5.19
C LEU A 389 4.47 -3.57 4.81
N ASN A 390 5.09 -2.78 5.69
CA ASN A 390 5.28 -1.34 5.54
C ASN A 390 6.76 -1.00 5.74
N LEU A 391 7.50 -0.92 4.65
CA LEU A 391 8.96 -0.76 4.67
C LEU A 391 9.39 0.69 4.56
N GLN A 392 10.52 1.00 5.19
CA GLN A 392 11.22 2.25 4.98
C GLN A 392 12.11 2.17 3.73
N CYS A 393 12.10 3.23 2.92
CA CYS A 393 13.15 3.49 1.94
C CYS A 393 13.88 4.79 2.28
N PRO A 394 15.08 5.04 1.73
CA PRO A 394 15.76 6.33 1.92
C PRO A 394 14.98 7.47 1.26
N LYS A 395 15.22 8.71 1.71
CA LYS A 395 14.76 9.92 1.02
C LYS A 395 15.42 10.05 -0.35
N ILE A 396 14.82 10.85 -1.23
CA ILE A 396 15.27 10.99 -2.61
C ILE A 396 15.71 12.43 -2.88
N TRP A 397 16.83 12.57 -3.59
CA TRP A 397 17.34 13.85 -4.06
C TRP A 397 17.50 13.85 -5.59
N ILE A 398 17.11 14.95 -6.23
CA ILE A 398 17.02 15.09 -7.70
C ILE A 398 17.68 16.42 -8.13
N GLN A 399 18.38 16.53 -9.29
CA GLN A 399 19.15 17.74 -9.69
C GLN A 399 19.16 18.10 -11.22
N TRP A 400 19.25 19.43 -11.57
CA TRP A 400 19.30 20.11 -12.91
C TRP A 400 19.84 21.64 -12.98
N GLY A 401 21.09 22.07 -13.36
CA GLY A 401 21.46 23.53 -13.70
C GLY A 401 22.98 24.02 -13.64
N CYS A 402 23.50 25.00 -14.48
CA CYS A 402 24.97 25.32 -14.76
C CYS A 402 25.36 26.62 -15.64
N VAL A 403 26.65 26.95 -15.94
CA VAL A 403 27.19 28.03 -16.86
C VAL A 403 27.86 27.54 -18.16
N ALA A 404 27.92 28.28 -19.27
CA ALA A 404 28.52 27.82 -20.54
C ALA A 404 29.98 27.33 -20.47
N LYS A 405 30.35 26.31 -21.25
CA LYS A 405 31.69 25.71 -21.31
C LYS A 405 32.82 26.69 -21.62
N GLU A 406 32.55 27.67 -22.48
CA GLU A 406 33.53 28.66 -22.93
C GLU A 406 33.73 29.80 -21.92
N THR A 407 33.01 29.80 -20.79
CA THR A 407 33.18 30.81 -19.76
C THR A 407 34.60 30.78 -19.22
N LEU A 408 35.34 31.88 -19.35
CA LEU A 408 36.69 32.07 -18.85
C LEU A 408 36.65 32.30 -17.34
N ILE A 409 37.05 31.28 -16.58
CA ILE A 409 37.18 31.31 -15.13
C ILE A 409 38.57 31.82 -14.77
N THR A 410 38.62 32.85 -13.92
CA THR A 410 39.89 33.41 -13.42
C THR A 410 40.50 32.51 -12.35
N LEU A 411 41.76 32.14 -12.53
CA LEU A 411 42.56 31.38 -11.57
C LEU A 411 43.27 32.32 -10.59
N ALA A 412 43.67 31.81 -9.43
CA ALA A 412 44.28 32.60 -8.36
C ALA A 412 45.62 33.26 -8.75
N ASP A 413 46.31 32.74 -9.78
CA ASP A 413 47.54 33.31 -10.33
C ASP A 413 47.29 34.45 -11.35
N GLY A 414 46.02 34.80 -11.57
CA GLY A 414 45.60 35.83 -12.52
C GLY A 414 45.47 35.35 -13.97
N THR A 415 45.73 34.07 -14.24
CA THR A 415 45.45 33.46 -15.55
C THR A 415 43.97 33.10 -15.70
N PHE A 416 43.55 32.75 -16.91
CA PHE A 416 42.17 32.38 -17.20
C PHE A 416 42.11 30.99 -17.83
N LYS A 417 41.03 30.27 -17.56
CA LYS A 417 40.76 28.96 -18.14
C LYS A 417 39.29 28.82 -18.46
N GLU A 418 38.95 28.32 -19.65
CA GLU A 418 37.56 28.00 -19.95
C GLU A 418 37.00 26.97 -18.96
N ALA A 419 35.72 27.08 -18.63
CA ALA A 419 35.04 26.24 -17.67
C ALA A 419 35.22 24.74 -17.97
N GLN A 420 35.24 24.35 -19.25
CA GLN A 420 35.51 22.96 -19.66
C GLN A 420 36.90 22.43 -19.33
N TYR A 421 37.87 23.31 -19.14
CA TYR A 421 39.25 22.92 -18.86
C TYR A 421 39.64 23.11 -17.39
N VAL A 422 38.78 23.69 -16.56
CA VAL A 422 39.01 23.78 -15.11
C VAL A 422 39.04 22.39 -14.48
N THR A 423 40.03 22.13 -13.64
CA THR A 423 40.21 20.86 -12.92
C THR A 423 40.23 21.06 -11.41
N MET A 424 40.07 19.98 -10.64
CA MET A 424 40.11 19.99 -9.17
C MET A 424 41.43 20.49 -8.57
N GLU A 425 42.51 20.50 -9.35
CA GLU A 425 43.83 21.03 -8.95
C GLU A 425 43.92 22.54 -9.10
N ASN A 426 42.98 23.18 -9.80
CA ASN A 426 42.98 24.62 -9.99
C ASN A 426 42.49 25.34 -8.72
N LEU A 427 43.20 26.43 -8.37
CA LEU A 427 42.76 27.42 -7.38
C LEU A 427 42.02 28.53 -8.13
N ILE A 428 40.74 28.71 -7.85
CA ILE A 428 39.88 29.67 -8.53
C ILE A 428 39.92 31.00 -7.78
N MET A 429 40.05 32.10 -8.51
CA MET A 429 40.03 33.44 -7.91
C MET A 429 38.62 33.78 -7.44
N THR A 430 38.51 34.11 -6.16
CA THR A 430 37.28 34.63 -5.55
C THR A 430 37.24 36.15 -5.66
N ARG A 431 36.06 36.73 -5.44
CA ARG A 431 35.86 38.19 -5.39
C ARG A 431 36.83 38.92 -4.46
N ASN A 432 37.27 38.28 -3.38
CA ASN A 432 38.16 38.90 -2.40
C ASN A 432 39.64 38.88 -2.82
N GLY A 433 39.94 38.44 -4.05
CA GLY A 433 41.31 38.33 -4.57
C GLY A 433 42.08 37.13 -4.01
N THR A 434 41.40 36.21 -3.31
CA THR A 434 42.00 34.98 -2.76
C THR A 434 41.69 33.79 -3.64
N GLY A 435 42.58 32.79 -3.66
CA GLY A 435 42.34 31.51 -4.31
C GLY A 435 41.52 30.57 -3.43
N ALA A 436 40.45 29.99 -3.99
CA ALA A 436 39.66 28.95 -3.36
C ALA A 436 39.86 27.60 -4.07
N LYS A 437 39.98 26.53 -3.27
CA LYS A 437 40.11 25.17 -3.78
C LYS A 437 38.73 24.58 -4.06
N LEU A 438 38.56 24.03 -5.27
CA LEU A 438 37.36 23.33 -5.65
C LEU A 438 37.17 22.07 -4.79
N THR A 439 35.95 21.83 -4.35
CA THR A 439 35.50 20.58 -3.75
C THR A 439 34.70 19.73 -4.74
N ASN A 440 34.12 20.35 -5.78
CA ASN A 440 33.49 19.65 -6.89
C ASN A 440 33.38 20.52 -8.17
N ILE A 441 33.22 19.88 -9.33
CA ILE A 441 32.85 20.51 -10.60
C ILE A 441 31.67 19.74 -11.19
N TYR A 442 30.55 20.44 -11.38
CA TYR A 442 29.34 19.93 -12.03
C TYR A 442 29.36 20.30 -13.51
N LYS A 443 28.75 19.46 -14.36
CA LYS A 443 28.51 19.79 -15.77
C LYS A 443 27.25 19.11 -16.33
N GLY A 444 26.68 19.63 -17.40
CA GLY A 444 25.50 19.05 -18.08
C GLY A 444 25.22 19.72 -19.44
N PRO A 445 24.42 19.15 -20.35
CA PRO A 445 24.07 19.79 -21.61
C PRO A 445 22.98 20.86 -21.42
N GLN A 446 22.94 21.86 -22.29
CA GLN A 446 21.95 22.94 -22.27
C GLN A 446 21.59 23.36 -23.71
N GLY A 447 20.30 23.27 -24.05
CA GLY A 447 19.78 23.65 -25.37
C GLY A 447 19.75 25.17 -25.58
N LYS A 448 19.26 25.91 -24.59
CA LYS A 448 19.20 27.37 -24.59
C LYS A 448 19.78 27.97 -23.33
N ILE A 449 20.41 29.13 -23.43
CA ILE A 449 21.12 29.75 -22.31
C ILE A 449 20.86 31.26 -22.26
N GLN A 450 20.93 31.88 -21.09
CA GLN A 450 20.87 33.35 -21.00
C GLN A 450 22.23 33.93 -21.36
N GLU A 451 22.28 34.77 -22.38
CA GLU A 451 23.44 35.56 -22.75
C GLU A 451 23.27 36.99 -22.24
N ILE A 452 24.17 37.36 -21.31
CA ILE A 452 24.25 38.69 -20.73
C ILE A 452 25.41 39.43 -21.37
N ILE A 453 25.16 40.62 -21.90
CA ILE A 453 26.19 41.50 -22.48
C ILE A 453 26.18 42.85 -21.77
N THR A 454 27.35 43.39 -21.44
CA THR A 454 27.52 44.71 -20.82
C THR A 454 27.89 45.81 -21.82
N ASP A 455 27.77 47.07 -21.40
CA ASP A 455 28.17 48.26 -22.17
C ASP A 455 29.66 48.30 -22.53
N SER A 456 30.53 47.65 -21.75
CA SER A 456 31.94 47.48 -22.09
C SER A 456 32.22 46.35 -23.10
N GLY A 457 31.18 45.59 -23.47
CA GLY A 457 31.27 44.46 -24.40
C GLY A 457 31.62 43.12 -23.76
N LYS A 458 31.65 43.01 -22.43
CA LYS A 458 31.78 41.70 -21.77
C LYS A 458 30.51 40.88 -22.00
N SER A 459 30.67 39.59 -22.32
CA SER A 459 29.57 38.66 -22.50
C SER A 459 29.75 37.43 -21.62
N ILE A 460 28.67 36.91 -21.04
CA ILE A 460 28.65 35.62 -20.35
C ILE A 460 27.36 34.87 -20.67
N LYS A 461 27.47 33.55 -20.79
CA LYS A 461 26.32 32.67 -20.97
C LYS A 461 26.13 31.77 -19.76
N MET A 462 24.97 31.81 -19.15
CA MET A 462 24.64 30.99 -17.97
C MET A 462 23.18 30.54 -17.97
N THR A 463 22.85 29.49 -17.23
CA THR A 463 21.44 29.14 -17.04
C THR A 463 20.70 30.29 -16.37
N LYS A 464 19.41 30.41 -16.68
CA LYS A 464 18.55 31.51 -16.22
C LYS A 464 18.57 31.72 -14.70
N ASP A 465 18.81 30.67 -13.94
CA ASP A 465 18.80 30.64 -12.49
C ASP A 465 20.19 30.83 -11.83
N HIS A 466 21.25 30.93 -12.64
CA HIS A 466 22.60 31.13 -12.14
C HIS A 466 22.75 32.51 -11.50
N ILE A 467 23.52 32.62 -10.42
CA ILE A 467 23.62 33.86 -9.64
C ILE A 467 24.68 34.78 -10.23
N ILE A 468 24.31 36.05 -10.37
CA ILE A 468 25.19 37.14 -10.78
C ILE A 468 25.16 38.27 -9.75
N TYR A 469 26.29 38.93 -9.58
CA TYR A 469 26.41 40.01 -8.61
C TYR A 469 26.08 41.36 -9.25
N SER A 470 24.88 41.87 -8.95
CA SER A 470 24.44 43.22 -9.33
C SER A 470 24.99 44.31 -8.40
N GLU A 471 24.74 45.57 -8.75
CA GLU A 471 24.98 46.70 -7.85
C GLU A 471 24.22 46.57 -6.52
N ASN A 472 23.02 45.97 -6.55
CA ASN A 472 22.08 45.81 -5.44
C ASN A 472 22.23 44.49 -4.68
N GLY A 473 23.21 43.67 -5.03
CA GLY A 473 23.37 42.34 -4.43
C GLY A 473 23.31 41.22 -5.44
N LEU A 474 23.22 39.99 -4.94
CA LEU A 474 23.28 38.78 -5.73
C LEU A 474 21.87 38.43 -6.21
N LEU A 475 21.72 38.24 -7.53
CA LEU A 475 20.43 38.01 -8.19
C LEU A 475 20.58 36.86 -9.19
N PRO A 476 19.52 36.10 -9.48
CA PRO A 476 19.49 35.19 -10.62
C PRO A 476 19.60 35.92 -11.97
N ALA A 477 20.24 35.31 -12.96
CA ALA A 477 20.45 35.88 -14.29
C ALA A 477 19.14 36.35 -14.96
N PHE A 478 18.03 35.61 -14.82
CA PHE A 478 16.74 35.98 -15.40
C PHE A 478 16.12 37.25 -14.83
N GLN A 479 16.56 37.69 -13.65
CA GLN A 479 16.08 38.92 -13.01
C GLN A 479 16.84 40.16 -13.46
N LEU A 480 17.94 40.01 -14.21
CA LEU A 480 18.63 41.15 -14.78
C LEU A 480 17.83 41.76 -15.92
N LEU A 481 17.56 43.06 -15.81
CA LEU A 481 16.95 43.86 -16.85
C LEU A 481 18.02 44.71 -17.54
N VAL A 482 17.80 45.01 -18.82
CA VAL A 482 18.61 45.98 -19.54
C VAL A 482 18.61 47.32 -18.79
N GLY A 483 19.79 47.89 -18.60
CA GLY A 483 20.03 49.11 -17.83
C GLY A 483 20.42 48.86 -16.36
N MET A 484 20.19 47.67 -15.81
CA MET A 484 20.74 47.31 -14.49
C MET A 484 22.26 47.22 -14.53
N LYS A 485 22.92 47.52 -13.41
CA LYS A 485 24.38 47.40 -13.33
C LYS A 485 24.81 46.12 -12.62
N ILE A 486 25.82 45.48 -13.17
CA ILE A 486 26.49 44.32 -12.59
C ILE A 486 27.92 44.64 -12.19
N ARG A 487 28.42 43.93 -11.19
CA ARG A 487 29.80 44.05 -10.71
C ARG A 487 30.70 43.19 -11.59
N THR A 488 31.73 43.81 -12.13
CA THR A 488 32.81 43.20 -12.88
C THR A 488 34.15 43.51 -12.20
N VAL A 489 35.22 42.91 -12.69
CA VAL A 489 36.59 43.22 -12.23
C VAL A 489 37.02 44.67 -12.51
N ASP A 490 36.37 45.33 -13.48
CA ASP A 490 36.67 46.70 -13.90
C ASP A 490 35.75 47.75 -13.25
N GLY A 491 34.76 47.32 -12.45
CA GLY A 491 33.82 48.20 -11.77
C GLY A 491 32.36 47.80 -11.98
N LEU A 492 31.46 48.79 -11.95
CA LEU A 492 30.05 48.58 -12.29
C LEU A 492 29.84 48.83 -13.78
N GLU A 493 29.18 47.89 -14.44
CA GLU A 493 28.87 47.95 -15.87
C GLU A 493 27.39 47.74 -16.13
N SER A 494 26.83 48.43 -17.11
CA SER A 494 25.41 48.36 -17.42
C SER A 494 25.13 47.16 -18.33
N VAL A 495 24.10 46.37 -18.00
CA VAL A 495 23.59 45.30 -18.86
C VAL A 495 22.91 45.93 -20.07
N ILE A 496 23.39 45.64 -21.27
CA ILE A 496 22.78 46.09 -22.54
C ILE A 496 21.98 44.99 -23.22
N GLN A 497 22.22 43.72 -22.83
CA GLN A 497 21.50 42.56 -23.33
C GLN A 497 21.36 41.51 -22.22
N ASN A 498 20.18 40.89 -22.13
CA ASN A 498 19.95 39.67 -21.37
C ASN A 498 18.88 38.86 -22.11
N ASN A 499 19.32 38.02 -23.04
CA ASN A 499 18.42 37.28 -23.93
C ASN A 499 18.71 35.79 -23.86
N GLU A 500 17.65 34.99 -24.01
CA GLU A 500 17.80 33.56 -24.21
C GLU A 500 18.28 33.28 -25.64
N VAL A 501 19.39 32.54 -25.78
CA VAL A 501 20.00 32.17 -27.06
C VAL A 501 20.13 30.65 -27.17
N ASP A 502 20.08 30.12 -28.39
CA ASP A 502 20.42 28.73 -28.63
C ASP A 502 21.90 28.48 -28.30
N TYR A 503 22.16 27.41 -27.58
CA TYR A 503 23.49 27.04 -27.10
C TYR A 503 23.89 25.63 -27.54
N ASN A 504 23.04 24.65 -27.27
CA ASN A 504 23.21 23.24 -27.66
C ASN A 504 24.58 22.65 -27.26
N ASP A 505 25.08 23.00 -26.07
CA ASP A 505 26.40 22.58 -25.60
C ASP A 505 26.43 22.35 -24.08
N THR A 506 27.61 22.04 -23.53
CA THR A 506 27.80 21.72 -22.12
C THR A 506 27.92 22.96 -21.27
N VAL A 507 27.31 22.94 -20.10
CA VAL A 507 27.38 23.94 -19.05
C VAL A 507 28.04 23.34 -17.79
N TYR A 508 28.62 24.16 -16.90
CA TYR A 508 29.47 23.81 -15.76
C TYR A 508 29.05 24.54 -14.48
N ASN A 509 29.29 24.00 -13.28
CA ASN A 509 29.13 24.73 -12.02
C ASN A 509 30.22 24.32 -11.04
N PHE A 510 30.66 25.22 -10.18
CA PHE A 510 31.85 25.06 -9.35
C PHE A 510 31.49 25.08 -7.87
N GLN A 511 31.94 24.09 -7.10
CA GLN A 511 31.70 24.04 -5.66
C GLN A 511 32.99 24.23 -4.88
N PHE A 512 32.88 24.97 -3.78
CA PHE A 512 33.96 25.21 -2.82
C PHE A 512 33.51 24.80 -1.41
N ALA A 513 34.40 24.87 -0.43
CA ALA A 513 34.07 24.53 0.96
C ALA A 513 33.09 25.51 1.63
N ASN A 514 33.09 26.78 1.20
CA ASN A 514 32.21 27.84 1.68
C ASN A 514 31.70 28.63 0.47
N ASN A 515 30.54 29.30 0.59
CA ASN A 515 29.98 30.18 -0.43
C ASN A 515 31.04 31.10 -1.04
N GLN A 516 31.23 30.99 -2.36
CA GLN A 516 32.09 31.88 -3.11
C GLN A 516 31.31 32.68 -4.16
N VAL A 517 31.80 33.89 -4.39
CA VAL A 517 31.59 34.59 -5.65
C VAL A 517 32.90 34.48 -6.42
N ILE A 518 32.84 33.91 -7.61
CA ILE A 518 33.98 33.70 -8.51
C ILE A 518 33.90 34.65 -9.70
N ILE A 519 34.95 34.68 -10.52
CA ILE A 519 35.03 35.54 -11.70
C ILE A 519 34.90 34.68 -12.96
N GLY A 520 33.86 34.93 -13.76
CA GLY A 520 33.63 34.31 -15.07
C GLY A 520 33.49 35.40 -16.14
N ASN A 521 34.28 35.36 -17.21
CA ASN A 521 34.34 36.39 -18.26
C ASN A 521 34.49 37.82 -17.70
N GLY A 522 35.21 37.98 -16.59
CA GLY A 522 35.39 39.26 -15.90
C GLY A 522 34.18 39.72 -15.08
N MET A 523 33.11 38.93 -14.99
CA MET A 523 31.91 39.21 -14.19
C MET A 523 31.90 38.39 -12.90
N TYR A 524 31.34 38.95 -11.83
CA TYR A 524 31.19 38.22 -10.57
C TYR A 524 29.93 37.35 -10.57
N ILE A 525 30.13 36.03 -10.47
CA ILE A 525 29.08 35.01 -10.49
C ILE A 525 29.14 34.12 -9.24
N GLY A 526 28.00 33.57 -8.83
CA GLY A 526 27.91 32.70 -7.67
C GLY A 526 28.45 31.30 -7.93
N ASP A 527 29.06 30.72 -6.91
CA ASP A 527 29.38 29.29 -6.91
C ASP A 527 28.13 28.42 -6.69
N TYR A 528 28.32 27.11 -6.70
CA TYR A 528 27.26 26.14 -6.48
C TYR A 528 26.50 26.37 -5.17
N ILE A 529 27.19 26.64 -4.06
CA ILE A 529 26.55 26.79 -2.74
C ILE A 529 25.80 28.14 -2.66
N LEU A 530 26.35 29.19 -3.25
CA LEU A 530 25.74 30.52 -3.30
C LEU A 530 24.50 30.55 -4.21
N GLN A 531 24.52 29.80 -5.32
CA GLN A 531 23.31 29.52 -6.11
C GLN A 531 22.21 28.82 -5.31
N ASN A 532 22.60 27.99 -4.33
CA ASN A 532 21.67 27.24 -3.48
C ASN A 532 21.21 28.01 -2.23
N SER A 533 21.95 29.00 -1.72
CA SER A 533 21.69 29.64 -0.40
C SER A 533 20.96 30.98 -0.47
N ILE A 534 21.09 31.75 -1.55
CA ILE A 534 20.47 33.09 -1.68
C ILE A 534 18.94 33.03 -1.87
N LYS A 535 18.39 31.82 -2.02
CA LYS A 535 16.96 31.56 -2.20
C LYS A 535 16.23 31.12 -0.93
N GLU A 536 16.93 30.93 0.20
CA GLU A 536 16.27 30.68 1.50
C GLU A 536 15.91 31.98 2.23
N ILE A 537 16.64 33.08 2.01
CA ILE A 537 16.44 34.36 2.73
C ILE A 537 15.26 35.16 2.15
N THR A 538 14.98 35.05 0.85
CA THR A 538 13.87 35.75 0.18
C THR A 538 12.50 35.10 0.40
N GLN A 539 12.41 33.95 1.09
CA GLN A 539 11.16 33.26 1.39
C GLN A 539 10.59 33.54 2.82
N TYR A 540 11.24 34.39 3.61
CA TYR A 540 10.79 34.76 4.96
C TYR A 540 10.42 36.26 5.13
N GLU A 541 10.40 37.05 4.06
CA GLU A 541 10.04 38.48 4.10
C GLU A 541 8.87 38.87 3.19
N ASP A 542 7.98 37.94 2.81
CA ASP A 542 6.67 38.25 2.23
C ASP A 542 5.52 37.58 3.00
#